data_AF-A0ABD5AZS5-F1
#
_entry.id   AF-A0ABD5AZS5-F1
#
_cell.length_a   1.000
_cell.length_b   1.000
_cell.length_c   1.000
_cell.angle_alpha   90.00
_cell.angle_beta   90.00
_cell.angle_gamma   90.00
#
_symmetry.space_group_name_H-M   'P 1'
#
loop_
_entity.id
_entity.type
_entity.pdbx_description
1 polymer ?
#
loop_
_entity_poly.entity_id
_entity_poly.type
_entity_poly.pdbx_seq_one_letter_code
_entity_poly.pdbx_strand_id
1 'polypeptide(L)'
;PEPNLTVLWSTRLPENFKIYCAKMSIKTSSIQYENDDLMRESYGDDYGIACCVSAMKIGKQMQFFGARANLAKALLYAINGGKDEKSGKQVGPSYEGIKSDVLDYDEVFERYEKMMDWLAGVYINSLNIIHYMHDKYSYERLEMALHDTEIIRTMATG
;
A
#
# COMPACT_ATOMS: atom_id res chain seq x y z
N PRO A 1 4.04 12.62 17.54
CA PRO A 1 3.83 11.90 16.26
C PRO A 1 4.65 12.51 15.13
N GLU A 2 4.65 13.85 15.01
CA GLU A 2 5.41 14.56 13.97
C GLU A 2 6.69 15.23 14.52
N PRO A 3 7.80 15.25 13.75
CA PRO A 3 7.95 14.55 12.47
C PRO A 3 7.92 13.02 12.65
N ASN A 4 7.38 12.29 11.68
CA ASN A 4 7.46 10.83 11.66
C ASN A 4 8.91 10.38 11.41
N LEU A 5 9.67 10.18 12.49
CA LEU A 5 11.09 9.84 12.42
C LEU A 5 11.28 8.35 12.13
N THR A 6 11.85 8.06 10.95
CA THR A 6 12.20 6.71 10.51
C THR A 6 13.70 6.47 10.60
N VAL A 7 14.10 5.47 11.37
CA VAL A 7 15.47 4.97 11.36
C VAL A 7 15.58 3.88 10.30
N LEU A 8 16.41 4.13 9.29
CA LEU A 8 16.82 3.10 8.33
C LEU A 8 17.77 2.14 9.04
N TRP A 9 17.22 1.01 9.50
CA TRP A 9 17.89 0.06 10.38
C TRP A 9 18.75 -0.92 9.58
N SER A 10 20.02 -1.02 9.94
CA SER A 10 20.95 -2.03 9.43
C SER A 10 21.64 -2.74 10.59
N THR A 11 21.90 -4.03 10.40
CA THR A 11 22.75 -4.84 11.28
C THR A 11 24.17 -4.27 11.42
N ARG A 12 24.62 -3.45 10.45
CA ARG A 12 25.93 -2.78 10.43
C ARG A 12 25.94 -1.37 11.04
N LEU A 13 24.82 -0.86 11.56
CA LEU A 13 24.80 0.44 12.22
C LEU A 13 25.74 0.46 13.46
N PRO A 14 26.35 1.61 13.80
CA PRO A 14 27.15 1.74 15.01
C PRO A 14 26.35 1.37 16.25
N GLU A 15 26.95 0.57 17.14
CA GLU A 15 26.27 0.04 18.33
C GLU A 15 25.71 1.16 19.23
N ASN A 16 26.45 2.24 19.40
CA ASN A 16 26.00 3.40 20.18
C ASN A 16 24.73 4.05 19.61
N PHE A 17 24.58 4.07 18.28
CA PHE A 17 23.39 4.61 17.63
C PHE A 17 22.20 3.68 17.83
N LYS A 18 22.38 2.36 17.68
CA LYS A 18 21.34 1.36 17.96
C LYS A 18 20.81 1.47 19.40
N ILE A 19 21.73 1.56 20.38
CA ILE A 19 21.39 1.73 21.80
C ILE A 19 20.62 3.03 22.02
N TYR A 20 21.04 4.13 21.38
CA TYR A 20 20.37 5.42 21.48
C TYR A 20 18.95 5.37 20.93
N CYS A 21 18.76 4.83 19.72
CA CYS A 21 17.45 4.66 19.10
C CYS A 21 16.52 3.82 20.00
N ALA A 22 16.98 2.67 20.49
CA ALA A 22 16.21 1.81 21.40
C ALA A 22 15.81 2.55 22.68
N LYS A 23 16.75 3.26 23.31
CA LYS A 23 16.48 4.09 24.50
C LYS A 23 15.41 5.16 24.22
N MET A 24 15.48 5.80 23.06
CA MET A 24 14.50 6.82 22.67
C MET A 24 13.13 6.21 22.39
N SER A 25 13.05 5.06 21.70
CA SER A 25 11.78 4.33 21.51
C SER A 25 11.14 3.92 22.84
N ILE A 26 11.92 3.43 23.81
CA ILE A 26 11.40 3.11 25.16
C ILE A 26 10.86 4.37 25.84
N LYS A 27 11.58 5.49 25.71
CA LYS A 27 11.22 6.74 26.40
C LYS A 27 10.00 7.44 25.78
N THR A 28 9.85 7.40 24.45
CA THR A 28 8.91 8.29 23.75
C THR A 28 7.89 7.56 22.88
N SER A 29 8.13 6.30 22.54
CA SER A 29 7.29 5.53 21.59
C SER A 29 7.02 6.29 20.28
N SER A 30 7.98 7.08 19.81
CA SER A 30 7.81 8.03 18.70
C SER A 30 8.83 7.86 17.56
N ILE A 31 9.44 6.67 17.43
CA ILE A 31 10.39 6.34 16.35
C ILE A 31 9.92 5.07 15.66
N GLN A 32 9.90 5.09 14.33
CA GLN A 32 9.70 3.90 13.49
C GLN A 32 11.02 3.41 12.88
N TYR A 33 11.06 2.15 12.47
CA TYR A 33 12.24 1.49 11.94
C TYR A 33 11.88 0.77 10.65
N GLU A 34 12.70 0.94 9.62
CA GLU A 34 12.55 0.25 8.35
C GLU A 34 13.85 -0.44 7.95
N ASN A 35 13.76 -1.60 7.28
CA ASN A 35 14.92 -2.46 7.03
C ASN A 35 15.79 -1.96 5.87
N ASP A 36 16.89 -1.28 6.21
CA ASP A 36 17.83 -0.75 5.25
C ASP A 36 18.71 -1.81 4.60
N ASP A 37 19.01 -2.91 5.30
CA ASP A 37 19.75 -4.02 4.70
C ASP A 37 18.98 -4.64 3.52
N LEU A 38 17.64 -4.58 3.54
CA LEU A 38 16.78 -5.02 2.44
C LEU A 38 16.58 -3.93 1.36
N MET A 39 16.17 -2.73 1.76
CA MET A 39 15.75 -1.72 0.79
C MET A 39 16.93 -1.14 0.00
N ARG A 40 18.11 -1.02 0.61
CA ARG A 40 19.28 -0.45 -0.04
C ARG A 40 19.68 -1.19 -1.33
N GLU A 41 19.46 -2.50 -1.39
CA GLU A 41 19.75 -3.31 -2.58
C GLU A 41 18.92 -2.89 -3.80
N SER A 42 17.67 -2.45 -3.57
CA SER A 42 16.74 -2.06 -4.63
C SER A 42 16.76 -0.55 -4.91
N TYR A 43 16.91 0.27 -3.86
CA TYR A 43 16.76 1.72 -3.93
C TYR A 43 18.09 2.49 -3.81
N GLY A 44 19.21 1.83 -3.57
CA GLY A 44 20.49 2.50 -3.34
C GLY A 44 20.58 3.09 -1.93
N ASP A 45 21.52 3.99 -1.70
CA ASP A 45 21.83 4.58 -0.39
C ASP A 45 21.29 6.01 -0.19
N ASP A 46 20.60 6.56 -1.20
CA ASP A 46 19.96 7.88 -1.18
C ASP A 46 18.45 7.78 -1.46
N TYR A 47 17.76 6.97 -0.63
CA TYR A 47 16.31 6.83 -0.66
C TYR A 47 15.67 7.35 0.63
N GLY A 48 14.41 7.75 0.52
CA GLY A 48 13.57 8.12 1.66
C GLY A 48 12.33 7.25 1.76
N ILE A 49 11.67 7.36 2.92
CA ILE A 49 10.38 6.71 3.17
C ILE A 49 9.29 7.75 3.02
N ALA A 50 8.38 7.54 2.08
CA ALA A 50 7.18 8.32 1.94
C ALA A 50 6.05 7.72 2.78
N CYS A 51 5.30 8.60 3.45
CA CYS A 51 4.22 8.24 4.35
C CYS A 51 4.70 7.30 5.47
N CYS A 52 4.32 6.02 5.44
CA CYS A 52 4.66 5.05 6.48
C CYS A 52 5.87 4.20 6.11
N VAL A 53 5.82 3.50 4.97
CA VAL A 53 6.72 2.37 4.65
C VAL A 53 7.22 2.36 3.20
N SER A 54 6.83 3.32 2.38
CA SER A 54 7.07 3.26 0.94
C SER A 54 8.39 3.92 0.55
N ALA A 55 9.40 3.12 0.19
CA ALA A 55 10.69 3.63 -0.24
C ALA A 55 10.63 4.31 -1.63
N MET A 56 11.36 5.41 -1.78
CA MET A 56 11.57 6.09 -3.06
C MET A 56 12.97 6.72 -3.12
N LYS A 57 13.64 6.60 -4.28
CA LYS A 57 14.89 7.34 -4.53
C LYS A 57 14.59 8.84 -4.57
N ILE A 58 15.26 9.63 -3.74
CA ILE A 58 14.95 11.05 -3.57
C ILE A 58 15.14 11.80 -4.89
N GLY A 59 14.13 12.59 -5.28
CA GLY A 59 14.15 13.38 -6.52
C GLY A 59 14.05 12.56 -7.82
N LYS A 60 13.99 11.23 -7.75
CA LYS A 60 14.07 10.34 -8.92
C LYS A 60 12.85 9.44 -9.09
N GLN A 61 12.02 9.33 -8.05
CA GLN A 61 10.85 8.46 -8.02
C GLN A 61 9.70 9.13 -7.28
N MET A 62 8.48 8.85 -7.72
CA MET A 62 7.26 9.17 -6.99
C MET A 62 6.28 7.99 -7.03
N GLN A 63 5.27 8.04 -6.17
CA GLN A 63 4.20 7.07 -6.11
C GLN A 63 2.85 7.75 -6.32
N PHE A 64 2.04 7.16 -7.18
CA PHE A 64 0.62 7.44 -7.23
C PHE A 64 -0.05 6.70 -6.07
N PHE A 65 -0.46 7.46 -5.06
CA PHE A 65 -1.03 6.92 -3.82
C PHE A 65 -2.42 6.33 -4.05
N GLY A 66 -2.57 5.02 -3.80
CA GLY A 66 -3.82 4.31 -4.05
C GLY A 66 -4.69 4.02 -2.82
N ALA A 67 -4.31 4.43 -1.61
CA ALA A 67 -4.97 3.97 -0.38
C ALA A 67 -4.94 2.43 -0.25
N ARG A 68 -6.08 1.76 -0.02
CA ARG A 68 -6.17 0.32 0.16
C ARG A 68 -7.51 -0.27 -0.23
N ALA A 69 -7.50 -1.51 -0.73
CA ALA A 69 -8.70 -2.31 -0.96
C ALA A 69 -9.04 -3.21 0.25
N ASN A 70 -10.31 -3.58 0.41
CA ASN A 70 -10.74 -4.43 1.52
C ASN A 70 -10.86 -5.90 1.08
N LEU A 71 -9.76 -6.64 1.20
CA LEU A 71 -9.68 -8.06 0.85
C LEU A 71 -10.59 -8.95 1.70
N ALA A 72 -10.83 -8.60 2.96
CA ALA A 72 -11.76 -9.35 3.82
C ALA A 72 -13.21 -9.22 3.34
N LYS A 73 -13.62 -8.03 2.90
CA LYS A 73 -14.96 -7.82 2.31
C LYS A 73 -15.08 -8.51 0.94
N ALA A 74 -14.00 -8.53 0.15
CA ALA A 74 -13.97 -9.30 -1.10
C ALA A 74 -14.19 -10.80 -0.87
N LEU A 75 -13.66 -11.37 0.22
CA LEU A 75 -13.95 -12.75 0.60
C LEU A 75 -15.45 -12.97 0.91
N LEU A 76 -16.06 -12.07 1.67
CA LEU A 76 -17.51 -12.14 1.95
C LEU A 76 -18.34 -12.02 0.68
N TYR A 77 -17.93 -11.15 -0.26
CA TYR A 77 -18.59 -11.02 -1.55
C TYR A 77 -18.45 -12.30 -2.38
N ALA A 78 -17.29 -12.95 -2.36
CA ALA A 78 -17.09 -14.22 -3.05
C ALA A 78 -18.06 -15.31 -2.55
N ILE A 79 -18.23 -15.40 -1.22
CA ILE A 79 -19.17 -16.33 -0.58
C ILE A 79 -20.62 -15.96 -0.93
N ASN A 80 -20.97 -14.67 -0.88
CA ASN A 80 -22.34 -14.16 -1.03
C ASN A 80 -22.75 -13.83 -2.48
N GLY A 81 -21.98 -14.26 -3.49
CA GLY A 81 -22.32 -14.02 -4.90
C GLY A 81 -22.27 -12.53 -5.31
N GLY A 82 -21.33 -11.78 -4.73
CA GLY A 82 -21.12 -10.35 -4.97
C GLY A 82 -22.04 -9.43 -4.16
N LYS A 83 -22.83 -9.97 -3.23
CA LYS A 83 -23.72 -9.19 -2.38
C LYS A 83 -23.05 -8.77 -1.08
N ASP A 84 -23.36 -7.56 -0.67
CA ASP A 84 -22.91 -7.02 0.61
C ASP A 84 -23.68 -7.65 1.78
N GLU A 85 -22.95 -8.13 2.78
CA GLU A 85 -23.49 -8.90 3.91
C GLU A 85 -24.39 -8.09 4.84
N LYS A 86 -24.28 -6.76 4.81
CA LYS A 86 -25.05 -5.87 5.69
C LYS A 86 -26.28 -5.29 5.00
N SER A 87 -26.11 -4.80 3.78
CA SER A 87 -27.15 -4.11 3.02
C SER A 87 -27.94 -5.02 2.08
N GLY A 88 -27.41 -6.21 1.78
CA GLY A 88 -27.99 -7.16 0.81
C GLY A 88 -27.91 -6.71 -0.65
N LYS A 89 -27.28 -5.55 -0.92
CA LYS A 89 -27.16 -4.99 -2.28
C LYS A 89 -26.15 -5.78 -3.10
N GLN A 90 -26.42 -5.88 -4.41
CA GLN A 90 -25.44 -6.37 -5.37
C GLN A 90 -24.37 -5.29 -5.59
N VAL A 91 -23.14 -5.54 -5.13
CA VAL A 91 -22.00 -4.61 -5.26
C VAL A 91 -20.99 -5.14 -6.26
N GLY A 92 -20.56 -6.39 -6.08
CA GLY A 92 -19.72 -7.11 -7.03
C GLY A 92 -20.51 -7.72 -8.18
N PRO A 93 -19.85 -8.45 -9.10
CA PRO A 93 -20.50 -9.21 -10.15
C PRO A 93 -21.48 -10.22 -9.55
N SER A 94 -22.59 -10.44 -10.24
CA SER A 94 -23.60 -11.42 -9.82
C SER A 94 -23.12 -12.83 -10.13
N TYR A 95 -22.41 -13.42 -9.17
CA TYR A 95 -22.02 -14.84 -9.19
C TYR A 95 -22.99 -15.68 -8.37
N GLU A 96 -22.97 -17.00 -8.61
CA GLU A 96 -23.65 -17.92 -7.70
C GLU A 96 -22.90 -17.94 -6.36
N GLY A 97 -23.57 -17.60 -5.26
CA GLY A 97 -22.97 -17.73 -3.92
C GLY A 97 -22.78 -19.19 -3.53
N ILE A 98 -21.97 -19.43 -2.49
CA ILE A 98 -21.77 -20.77 -1.94
C ILE A 98 -23.04 -21.19 -1.20
N LYS A 99 -23.51 -22.41 -1.48
CA LYS A 99 -24.76 -22.98 -0.95
C LYS A 99 -24.56 -24.12 0.04
N SER A 100 -23.32 -24.61 0.17
CA SER A 100 -22.97 -25.66 1.11
C SER A 100 -23.11 -25.16 2.55
N ASP A 101 -23.58 -26.04 3.44
CA ASP A 101 -23.72 -25.73 4.88
C ASP A 101 -22.34 -25.60 5.57
N VAL A 102 -21.32 -26.24 5.00
CA VAL A 102 -19.92 -26.20 5.46
C VAL A 102 -19.06 -25.69 4.32
N LEU A 103 -18.29 -24.63 4.59
CA LEU A 103 -17.39 -24.03 3.60
C LEU A 103 -16.21 -24.97 3.30
N ASP A 104 -16.04 -25.27 2.02
CA ASP A 104 -14.85 -25.92 1.50
C ASP A 104 -13.79 -24.87 1.10
N TYR A 105 -12.53 -25.12 1.45
CA TYR A 105 -11.45 -24.14 1.22
C TYR A 105 -11.21 -23.91 -0.28
N ASP A 106 -11.15 -24.98 -1.07
CA ASP A 106 -10.82 -24.89 -2.49
C ASP A 106 -11.96 -24.19 -3.26
N GLU A 107 -13.22 -24.50 -2.93
CA GLU A 107 -14.39 -23.79 -3.47
C GLU A 107 -14.34 -22.29 -3.13
N VAL A 108 -14.12 -21.94 -1.85
CA VAL A 108 -14.06 -20.55 -1.40
C VAL A 108 -12.93 -19.81 -2.10
N PHE A 109 -11.75 -20.41 -2.19
CA PHE A 109 -10.58 -19.80 -2.79
C PHE A 109 -10.79 -19.53 -4.29
N GLU A 110 -11.37 -20.48 -5.04
CA GLU A 110 -11.67 -20.31 -6.46
C GLU A 110 -12.65 -19.13 -6.70
N ARG A 111 -13.67 -18.97 -5.83
CA ARG A 111 -14.59 -17.82 -5.92
C ARG A 111 -13.92 -16.53 -5.49
N TYR A 112 -13.03 -16.60 -4.51
CA TYR A 112 -12.29 -15.45 -4.00
C TYR A 112 -11.33 -14.89 -5.04
N GLU A 113 -10.60 -15.72 -5.78
CA GLU A 113 -9.75 -15.28 -6.90
C GLU A 113 -10.55 -14.48 -7.94
N LYS A 114 -11.70 -15.00 -8.38
CA LYS A 114 -12.58 -14.28 -9.33
C LYS A 114 -13.07 -12.93 -8.78
N MET A 115 -13.34 -12.86 -7.47
CA MET A 115 -13.74 -11.61 -6.82
C MET A 115 -12.57 -10.64 -6.70
N MET A 116 -11.35 -11.12 -6.45
CA MET A 116 -10.13 -10.30 -6.45
C MET A 116 -9.80 -9.77 -7.84
N ASP A 117 -9.99 -10.56 -8.90
CA ASP A 117 -9.82 -10.10 -10.29
C ASP A 117 -10.74 -8.90 -10.61
N TRP A 118 -12.02 -9.02 -10.25
CA TRP A 118 -12.96 -7.90 -10.37
C TRP A 118 -12.53 -6.70 -9.54
N LEU A 119 -12.14 -6.92 -8.28
CA LEU A 119 -11.73 -5.86 -7.37
C LEU A 119 -10.50 -5.11 -7.91
N ALA A 120 -9.50 -5.83 -8.40
CA ALA A 120 -8.30 -5.25 -9.01
C ALA A 120 -8.65 -4.37 -10.22
N GLY A 121 -9.56 -4.83 -11.08
CA GLY A 121 -10.07 -4.06 -12.21
C GLY A 121 -10.75 -2.76 -11.78
N VAL A 122 -11.67 -2.82 -10.80
CA VAL A 122 -12.33 -1.61 -10.26
C VAL A 122 -11.31 -0.67 -9.62
N TYR A 123 -10.37 -1.21 -8.86
CA TYR A 123 -9.40 -0.44 -8.11
C TYR A 123 -8.45 0.32 -9.04
N ILE A 124 -7.81 -0.36 -9.99
CA ILE A 124 -6.89 0.27 -10.95
C ILE A 124 -7.61 1.30 -11.82
N ASN A 125 -8.83 1.00 -12.30
CA ASN A 125 -9.60 1.97 -13.08
C ASN A 125 -9.91 3.24 -12.28
N SER A 126 -10.22 3.10 -10.99
CA SER A 126 -10.44 4.24 -10.11
C SER A 126 -9.17 5.07 -9.94
N LEU A 127 -8.03 4.43 -9.70
CA LEU A 127 -6.74 5.12 -9.54
C LEU A 127 -6.28 5.82 -10.83
N ASN A 128 -6.48 5.20 -11.99
CA ASN A 128 -6.19 5.82 -13.28
C ASN A 128 -6.94 7.15 -13.44
N ILE A 129 -8.23 7.19 -13.08
CA ILE A 129 -9.03 8.42 -13.13
C ILE A 129 -8.50 9.43 -12.11
N ILE A 130 -8.27 9.01 -10.86
CA ILE A 130 -7.81 9.89 -9.78
C ILE A 130 -6.52 10.59 -10.17
N HIS A 131 -5.50 9.84 -10.59
CA HIS A 131 -4.18 10.41 -10.85
C HIS A 131 -4.12 11.19 -12.15
N TYR A 132 -4.88 10.79 -13.18
CA TYR A 132 -5.06 11.64 -14.35
C TYR A 132 -5.63 13.02 -13.97
N MET A 133 -6.66 13.04 -13.11
CA MET A 133 -7.29 14.30 -12.69
C MET A 133 -6.38 15.10 -11.74
N HIS A 134 -5.60 14.43 -10.89
CA HIS A 134 -4.64 15.07 -9.99
C HIS A 134 -3.55 15.80 -10.77
N ASP A 135 -2.92 15.12 -11.73
CA ASP A 135 -1.89 15.73 -12.60
C ASP A 135 -2.47 16.91 -13.40
N LYS A 136 -3.74 16.84 -13.80
CA LYS A 136 -4.38 17.90 -14.59
C LYS A 136 -4.73 19.14 -13.76
N TYR A 137 -5.26 18.95 -12.56
CA TYR A 137 -5.89 20.05 -11.80
C TYR A 137 -5.17 20.44 -10.53
N SER A 138 -4.24 19.60 -10.03
CA SER A 138 -3.55 19.80 -8.76
C SER A 138 -2.09 19.31 -8.81
N TYR A 139 -1.41 19.53 -9.93
CA TYR A 139 0.00 19.15 -10.09
C TYR A 139 0.91 19.84 -9.05
N GLU A 140 1.71 19.04 -8.34
CA GLU A 140 2.59 19.42 -7.23
C GLU A 140 3.86 20.15 -7.71
N ARG A 141 3.68 21.28 -8.40
CA ARG A 141 4.74 21.98 -9.14
C ARG A 141 6.00 22.25 -8.33
N LEU A 142 5.89 22.56 -7.04
CA LEU A 142 7.05 22.91 -6.22
C LEU A 142 7.87 21.66 -5.87
N GLU A 143 7.20 20.61 -5.45
CA GLU A 143 7.80 19.31 -5.15
C GLU A 143 8.41 18.70 -6.41
N MET A 144 7.69 18.75 -7.53
CA MET A 144 8.14 18.19 -8.80
C MET A 144 9.28 19.02 -9.44
N ALA A 145 9.39 20.31 -9.14
CA ALA A 145 10.54 21.13 -9.59
C ALA A 145 11.86 20.74 -8.90
N LEU A 146 11.79 19.97 -7.81
CA LEU A 146 12.94 19.42 -7.08
C LEU A 146 13.25 17.97 -7.48
N HIS A 147 12.61 17.46 -8.53
CA HIS A 147 12.88 16.16 -9.11
C HIS A 147 13.66 16.29 -10.43
N ASP A 148 14.31 15.20 -10.85
CA ASP A 148 14.84 15.07 -12.20
C ASP A 148 13.72 15.25 -13.24
N THR A 149 14.08 15.65 -14.47
CA THR A 149 13.10 15.84 -15.56
C THR A 149 12.24 14.61 -15.81
N GLU A 150 12.87 13.43 -15.77
CA GLU A 150 12.21 12.14 -15.94
C GLU A 150 12.34 11.35 -14.64
N ILE A 151 11.20 10.91 -14.12
CA ILE A 151 11.12 10.14 -12.88
C ILE A 151 10.32 8.86 -13.07
N ILE A 152 10.61 7.87 -12.24
CA ILE A 152 9.82 6.65 -12.19
C ILE A 152 8.53 6.93 -11.40
N ARG A 153 7.40 6.46 -11.94
CA ARG A 153 6.09 6.52 -11.30
C ARG A 153 5.59 5.10 -11.06
N THR A 154 5.20 4.80 -9.83
CA THR A 154 4.57 3.51 -9.48
C THR A 154 3.14 3.74 -9.00
N MET A 155 2.23 2.84 -9.36
CA MET A 155 0.87 2.81 -8.80
C MET A 155 0.90 2.04 -7.48
N ALA A 156 0.71 2.72 -6.34
CA ALA A 156 0.78 2.09 -5.03
C ALA A 156 -0.60 1.57 -4.60
N THR A 157 -0.87 0.29 -4.82
CA THR A 157 -2.10 -0.40 -4.39
C THR A 157 -1.89 -1.13 -3.08
N GLY A 158 -2.72 -0.84 -2.08
CA GLY A 158 -2.72 -1.52 -0.77
C GLY A 158 -3.94 -2.38 -0.51
#